data_AF-A0A2E1HDU9-F1
#
_entry.id   AF-A0A2E1HDU9-F1
#
_cell.length_a   1.000
_cell.length_b   1.000
_cell.length_c   1.000
_cell.angle_alpha   90.00
_cell.angle_beta   90.00
_cell.angle_gamma   90.00
#
_symmetry.space_group_name_H-M   'P 1'
#
loop_
_entity.id
_entity.type
_entity.pdbx_description
1 polymer ?
#
loop_
_entity_poly.entity_id
_entity_poly.type
_entity_poly.pdbx_seq_one_letter_code
_entity_poly.pdbx_strand_id
1 'polypeptide(L)'
;MTSRSQAAERPAEDDAVWESAPSPCIDVCKYKRQGRCIGCSMTKAEKESFPHHGGADAKREFIEALIARIAESGRNPAFWAYTYQHKCKREGVPCPVEVAEE
;
A
#
# COMPACT_ATOMS: atom_id res chain seq x y z
N MET A 1 5.98 -0.16 38.91
CA MET A 1 6.27 -0.91 37.68
C MET A 1 4.94 -1.09 36.97
N THR A 2 4.52 -0.13 36.16
CA THR A 2 3.22 -0.23 35.48
C THR A 2 3.40 0.23 34.06
N SER A 3 3.26 -0.74 33.16
CA SER A 3 3.25 -0.60 31.71
C SER A 3 2.40 0.58 31.30
N ARG A 4 3.04 1.56 30.66
CA ARG A 4 2.35 2.59 29.90
C ARG A 4 2.00 1.95 28.56
N SER A 5 0.73 1.59 28.40
CA SER A 5 0.12 1.15 27.15
C SER A 5 0.48 2.13 26.04
N GLN A 6 1.40 1.73 25.15
CA GLN A 6 1.69 2.43 23.91
C GLN A 6 0.68 1.97 22.87
N ALA A 7 -0.56 2.43 23.00
CA ALA A 7 -1.51 2.45 21.92
C ALA A 7 -1.93 3.92 21.79
N ALA A 8 -1.73 4.51 20.61
CA ALA A 8 -2.20 5.85 20.22
C ALA A 8 -1.28 7.07 20.43
N GLU A 9 0.04 6.93 20.39
CA GLU A 9 0.93 8.07 20.06
C GLU A 9 1.79 7.68 18.85
N ARG A 10 1.14 7.47 17.69
CA ARG A 10 1.85 7.38 16.41
C ARG A 10 2.32 8.79 16.04
N PRO A 11 3.60 8.98 15.66
CA PRO A 11 4.09 10.30 15.26
C PRO A 11 3.31 10.81 14.05
N ALA A 12 2.89 12.08 14.09
CA ALA A 12 2.14 12.71 12.99
C ALA A 12 2.90 12.68 11.65
N GLU A 13 4.22 12.53 11.68
CA GLU A 13 5.07 12.33 10.50
C GLU A 13 4.76 11.03 9.75
N ASP A 14 4.37 9.96 10.45
CA ASP A 14 3.93 8.70 9.82
C ASP A 14 2.63 8.94 9.05
N ASP A 15 1.69 9.66 9.67
CA ASP A 15 0.41 9.98 9.06
C ASP A 15 0.57 10.80 7.76
N ALA A 16 1.44 11.80 7.75
CA ALA A 16 1.72 12.60 6.55
C ALA A 16 2.30 11.77 5.37
N VAL A 17 3.11 10.75 5.67
CA VAL A 17 3.62 9.80 4.65
C VAL A 17 2.48 8.96 4.07
N TRP A 18 1.57 8.47 4.92
CA TRP A 18 0.41 7.70 4.48
C TRP A 18 -0.65 8.55 3.76
N GLU A 19 -0.86 9.82 4.15
CA GLU A 19 -1.76 10.74 3.45
C GLU A 19 -1.27 11.06 2.03
N SER A 20 0.05 11.20 1.86
CA SER A 20 0.69 11.46 0.56
C SER A 20 0.96 10.18 -0.25
N ALA A 21 0.62 9.01 0.28
CA ALA A 21 0.86 7.72 -0.37
C ALA A 21 0.18 7.66 -1.75
N PRO A 22 0.96 7.38 -2.83
CA PRO A 22 0.40 7.28 -4.17
C PRO A 22 -0.37 5.97 -4.33
N SER A 23 -1.17 5.86 -5.38
CA SER A 23 -1.95 4.64 -5.64
C SER A 23 -1.06 3.37 -5.66
N PRO A 24 -1.45 2.28 -4.98
CA PRO A 24 -0.69 1.02 -4.92
C PRO A 24 -0.69 0.24 -6.26
N CYS A 25 -1.25 0.83 -7.31
CA CYS A 25 -1.14 0.34 -8.67
C CYS A 25 0.28 0.53 -9.23
N ILE A 26 0.91 -0.55 -9.65
CA ILE A 26 2.24 -0.58 -10.29
C ILE A 26 2.18 -0.46 -11.83
N ASP A 27 1.11 0.15 -12.36
CA ASP A 27 0.89 0.47 -13.78
C ASP A 27 0.88 -0.70 -14.79
N VAL A 28 0.90 -1.96 -14.34
CA VAL A 28 0.80 -3.17 -15.20
C VAL A 28 -0.63 -3.71 -15.33
N CYS A 29 -1.65 -2.84 -15.21
CA CYS A 29 -3.06 -3.21 -15.11
C CYS A 29 -3.53 -4.21 -16.17
N LYS A 30 -3.70 -5.47 -15.77
CA LYS A 30 -4.36 -6.51 -16.57
C LYS A 30 -5.33 -7.29 -15.67
N TYR A 31 -6.63 -7.10 -15.87
CA TYR A 31 -7.71 -7.64 -15.02
C TYR A 31 -8.21 -8.99 -15.53
N LYS A 32 -7.44 -10.07 -15.31
CA LYS A 32 -7.76 -11.42 -15.82
C LYS A 32 -8.23 -12.40 -14.74
N ARG A 33 -8.13 -12.04 -13.46
CA ARG A 33 -8.46 -12.90 -12.32
C ARG A 33 -9.72 -12.39 -11.61
N GLN A 34 -10.90 -12.72 -12.13
CA GLN A 34 -12.19 -12.28 -11.55
C GLN A 34 -12.27 -10.75 -11.35
N GLY A 35 -11.80 -9.97 -12.33
CA GLY A 35 -11.77 -8.51 -12.24
C GLY A 35 -10.60 -7.92 -11.44
N ARG A 36 -9.66 -8.73 -10.95
CA ARG A 36 -8.44 -8.29 -10.25
C ARG A 36 -7.22 -8.23 -11.17
N CYS A 37 -6.38 -7.22 -10.93
CA CYS A 37 -5.12 -6.99 -11.61
C CYS A 37 -4.11 -8.10 -11.29
N ILE A 38 -3.39 -8.59 -12.31
CA ILE A 38 -2.31 -9.58 -12.14
C ILE A 38 -1.02 -9.03 -11.53
N GLY A 39 -0.89 -7.71 -11.40
CA GLY A 39 0.24 -7.07 -10.70
C GLY A 39 -0.11 -6.81 -9.25
N CYS A 40 -0.91 -5.77 -9.02
CA CYS A 40 -1.26 -5.29 -7.67
C CYS A 40 -2.48 -5.98 -7.02
N SER A 41 -3.17 -6.93 -7.67
CA SER A 41 -4.37 -7.60 -7.13
C SER A 41 -5.59 -6.71 -6.83
N MET A 42 -5.48 -5.40 -7.07
CA MET A 42 -6.62 -4.47 -7.04
C MET A 42 -7.59 -4.73 -8.18
N THR A 43 -8.86 -4.46 -7.92
CA THR A 43 -9.90 -4.28 -8.94
C THR A 43 -9.78 -2.92 -9.61
N LYS A 44 -10.46 -2.75 -10.75
CA LYS A 44 -10.52 -1.46 -11.44
C LYS A 44 -11.19 -0.40 -10.56
N ALA A 45 -12.29 -0.75 -9.89
CA ALA A 45 -13.02 0.14 -8.99
C ALA A 45 -12.12 0.62 -7.82
N GLU A 46 -11.38 -0.29 -7.18
CA GLU A 46 -10.43 0.07 -6.12
C GLU A 46 -9.34 1.03 -6.63
N LYS A 47 -8.86 0.86 -7.87
CA LYS A 47 -7.86 1.78 -8.46
C LYS A 47 -8.43 3.18 -8.66
N GLU A 48 -9.66 3.27 -9.15
CA GLU A 48 -10.35 4.54 -9.42
C GLU A 48 -10.77 5.25 -8.13
N SER A 49 -11.09 4.50 -7.06
CA SER A 49 -11.47 5.07 -5.77
C SER A 49 -10.29 5.43 -4.87
N PHE A 50 -9.10 4.83 -5.08
CA PHE A 50 -7.93 5.05 -4.22
C PHE A 50 -7.53 6.53 -3.98
N PRO A 51 -7.53 7.41 -5.00
CA PRO A 51 -7.19 8.83 -4.80
C PRO A 51 -8.10 9.55 -3.80
N HIS A 52 -9.31 9.04 -3.60
CA HIS A 52 -10.32 9.58 -2.69
C HIS A 52 -10.52 8.72 -1.44
N HIS A 53 -9.64 7.75 -1.18
CA HIS A 53 -9.84 6.67 -0.21
C HIS A 53 -9.59 7.08 1.25
N GLY A 54 -10.02 8.29 1.63
CA GLY A 54 -9.87 8.82 2.97
C GLY A 54 -8.44 9.27 3.31
N GLY A 55 -8.20 9.45 4.61
CA GLY A 55 -6.91 9.88 5.17
C GLY A 55 -5.89 8.74 5.33
N ALA A 56 -4.81 9.02 6.05
CA ALA A 56 -3.68 8.12 6.26
C ALA A 56 -4.07 6.71 6.71
N ASP A 57 -4.90 6.59 7.76
CA ASP A 57 -5.27 5.29 8.32
C ASP A 57 -6.00 4.42 7.29
N ALA A 58 -6.96 5.00 6.55
CA ALA A 58 -7.71 4.25 5.54
C ALA A 58 -6.81 3.80 4.38
N LYS A 59 -5.83 4.63 3.97
CA LYS A 59 -4.84 4.26 2.96
C LYS A 59 -3.90 3.17 3.46
N ARG A 60 -3.47 3.24 4.72
CA ARG A 60 -2.62 2.21 5.35
C ARG A 60 -3.35 0.87 5.39
N GLU A 61 -4.54 0.83 5.99
CA GLU A 61 -5.35 -0.39 6.10
C GLU A 61 -5.60 -1.01 4.71
N PHE A 62 -5.84 -0.17 3.70
CA PHE A 62 -6.01 -0.64 2.33
C PHE A 62 -4.72 -1.28 1.77
N ILE A 63 -3.57 -0.61 1.92
CA ILE A 63 -2.29 -1.10 1.40
C ILE A 63 -1.87 -2.39 2.13
N GLU A 64 -2.01 -2.46 3.45
CA GLU A 64 -1.71 -3.66 4.25
C GLU A 64 -2.59 -4.83 3.82
N ALA A 65 -3.90 -4.62 3.69
CA ALA A 65 -4.82 -5.64 3.18
C ALA A 65 -4.47 -6.06 1.74
N LEU A 66 -3.96 -5.14 0.92
CA LEU A 66 -3.53 -5.45 -0.44
C LEU A 66 -2.29 -6.36 -0.45
N ILE A 67 -1.30 -6.05 0.39
CA ILE A 67 -0.08 -6.85 0.54
C ILE A 67 -0.43 -8.28 0.96
N ALA A 68 -1.31 -8.44 1.95
CA ALA A 68 -1.82 -9.74 2.38
C ALA A 68 -2.48 -10.50 1.21
N ARG A 69 -3.36 -9.85 0.45
CA ARG A 69 -4.00 -10.46 -0.74
C ARG A 69 -2.97 -10.86 -1.82
N ILE A 70 -1.90 -10.09 -2.00
CA ILE A 70 -0.83 -10.42 -2.95
C ILE A 70 -0.11 -11.69 -2.50
N ALA A 71 0.25 -11.79 -1.22
CA ALA A 71 0.86 -12.98 -0.64
C ALA A 71 -0.04 -14.22 -0.78
N GLU A 72 -1.32 -14.10 -0.45
CA GLU A 72 -2.32 -15.16 -0.61
C GLU A 72 -2.53 -15.57 -2.08
N SER A 73 -2.37 -14.63 -3.02
CA SER A 73 -2.51 -14.90 -4.45
C SER A 73 -1.32 -15.67 -5.06
N GLY A 74 -0.32 -16.04 -4.25
CA GLY A 74 0.89 -16.73 -4.67
C GLY A 74 1.88 -15.82 -5.40
N ARG A 75 1.78 -14.51 -5.22
CA ARG A 75 2.71 -13.53 -5.79
C ARG A 75 3.67 -13.05 -4.73
N ASN A 76 4.87 -12.65 -5.17
CA ASN A 76 5.87 -12.10 -4.27
C ASN A 76 5.49 -10.66 -3.89
N PRO A 77 5.14 -10.39 -2.61
CA PRO A 77 4.86 -9.03 -2.14
C PRO A 77 6.09 -8.12 -2.22
N ALA A 78 7.30 -8.67 -2.08
CA ALA A 78 8.54 -7.90 -2.17
C ALA A 78 8.75 -7.31 -3.57
N PHE A 79 8.39 -8.03 -4.64
CA PHE A 79 8.44 -7.50 -6.01
C PHE A 79 7.47 -6.33 -6.21
N TRP A 80 6.25 -6.46 -5.66
CA TRP A 80 5.29 -5.37 -5.68
C TRP A 80 5.80 -4.17 -4.87
N ALA A 81 6.32 -4.38 -3.67
CA ALA A 81 6.86 -3.33 -2.80
C ALA A 81 8.04 -2.60 -3.46
N TYR A 82 8.97 -3.33 -4.07
CA TYR A 82 10.08 -2.77 -4.84
C TYR A 82 9.58 -1.86 -5.97
N THR A 83 8.60 -2.35 -6.76
CA THR A 83 8.02 -1.56 -7.86
C THR A 83 7.27 -0.34 -7.35
N TYR A 84 6.56 -0.47 -6.22
CA TYR A 84 5.85 0.63 -5.58
C TYR A 84 6.80 1.71 -5.04
N GLN A 85 7.96 1.33 -4.50
CA GLN A 85 8.99 2.29 -4.09
C GLN A 85 9.52 3.10 -5.28
N HIS A 86 9.79 2.46 -6.42
CA HIS A 86 10.19 3.17 -7.65
C HIS A 86 9.12 4.15 -8.12
N LYS A 87 7.85 3.79 -7.97
CA LYS A 87 6.75 4.72 -8.22
C LYS A 87 6.77 5.89 -7.26
N CYS A 88 6.90 5.67 -5.96
CA CYS A 88 6.99 6.75 -4.98
C CYS A 88 8.16 7.71 -5.29
N LYS A 89 9.33 7.16 -5.65
CA LYS A 89 10.49 7.96 -6.12
C LYS A 89 10.18 8.77 -7.38
N ARG A 90 9.46 8.19 -8.35
CA ARG A 90 9.06 8.87 -9.59
C ARG A 90 8.06 10.01 -9.34
N GLU A 91 7.14 9.82 -8.40
CA GLU A 91 6.15 10.83 -8.00
C GLU A 91 6.72 11.85 -7.00
N GLY A 92 7.94 11.63 -6.47
CA GLY A 92 8.59 12.52 -5.51
C GLY A 92 7.96 12.52 -4.11
N VAL A 93 7.25 11.45 -3.76
CA VAL A 93 6.56 11.30 -2.46
C VAL A 93 7.26 10.26 -1.58
N PRO A 94 7.23 10.43 -0.25
CA PRO A 94 7.79 9.43 0.65
C PRO A 94 7.01 8.11 0.51
N CYS A 95 7.73 6.99 0.47
CA CYS A 95 7.12 5.67 0.34
C CYS A 95 6.80 5.11 1.74
N PRO A 96 5.54 4.77 2.05
CA PRO A 96 5.19 4.18 3.34
C PRO A 96 5.56 2.69 3.45
N VAL A 97 5.86 2.02 2.33
CA VAL A 97 6.14 0.58 2.31
C VAL A 97 7.64 0.33 2.26
N GLU A 98 8.14 -0.43 3.24
CA GLU A 98 9.51 -0.96 3.26
C GLU A 98 9.56 -2.31 2.51
N VAL A 99 10.59 -2.53 1.69
CA VAL A 99 10.89 -3.87 1.17
C VAL A 99 11.61 -4.62 2.28
N ALA A 100 11.01 -5.69 2.79
CA ALA A 100 11.77 -6.69 3.53
C ALA A 100 12.71 -7.38 2.53
N GLU A 101 14.00 -7.07 2.63
CA GLU A 101 15.05 -7.82 1.94
C GLU A 101 15.18 -9.16 2.68
N GLU A 102 14.67 -10.24 2.09
CA GLU A 102 14.96 -11.63 2.51
C GLU A 102 15.85 -12.32 1.48
#